data_AF-A0A5N5E9T6-F1
#
_entry.id   AF-A0A5N5E9T6-F1
#
_cell.length_a   1.000
_cell.length_b   1.000
_cell.length_c   1.000
_cell.angle_alpha   90.00
_cell.angle_beta   90.00
_cell.angle_gamma   90.00
#
_symmetry.space_group_name_H-M   'P 1'
#
loop_
_entity.id
_entity.type
_entity.pdbx_description
1 polymer ?
#
loop_
_entity_poly.entity_id
_entity_poly.type
_entity_poly.pdbx_seq_one_letter_code
_entity_poly.pdbx_strand_id
1 'polypeptide(L)'
;MSAVLYPPVEPYESGLLEVPDGQSLYWETVGNPAGVPVLYLHGGPGSGCTVGARRFFDPETFRAVLFDQRGCGRSLPLASSPDVDLTVNTTAHILDDIERLREHLGIERWIVSGLSWGVSLGLVYAQAFPER
;
A
#
# COMPACT_ATOMS: atom_id res chain seq x y z
N MET A 1 -20.89 17.14 -1.23
CA MET A 1 -19.83 17.85 -0.47
C MET A 1 -18.51 17.44 -1.08
N SER A 2 -17.78 18.37 -1.72
CA SER A 2 -16.45 18.06 -2.24
C SER A 2 -15.55 17.77 -1.05
N ALA A 3 -15.09 16.53 -0.87
CA ALA A 3 -14.05 16.23 0.09
C ALA A 3 -12.82 17.07 -0.29
N VAL A 4 -12.39 17.96 0.61
CA VAL A 4 -11.23 18.82 0.38
C VAL A 4 -10.00 17.92 0.49
N LEU A 5 -9.47 17.50 -0.65
CA LEU A 5 -8.17 16.83 -0.74
C LEU A 5 -7.06 17.86 -0.50
N TYR A 6 -5.97 17.44 0.16
CA TYR A 6 -4.76 18.26 0.29
C TYR A 6 -4.19 18.63 -1.10
N PRO A 7 -3.30 19.63 -1.22
CA PRO A 7 -2.68 19.96 -2.50
C PRO A 7 -2.01 18.74 -3.17
N PRO A 8 -1.89 18.71 -4.52
CA PRO A 8 -1.14 17.67 -5.20
C PRO A 8 0.30 17.57 -4.67
N VAL A 9 0.79 16.33 -4.55
CA VAL A 9 2.14 16.01 -4.07
C VAL A 9 2.69 14.85 -4.88
N GLU A 10 3.98 14.90 -5.20
CA GLU A 10 4.71 13.80 -5.81
C GLU A 10 5.45 12.99 -4.74
N PRO A 11 5.63 11.67 -4.95
CA PRO A 11 6.40 10.87 -4.02
C PRO A 11 7.86 11.33 -3.99
N TYR A 12 8.39 11.48 -2.79
CA TYR A 12 9.81 11.75 -2.60
C TYR A 12 10.66 10.48 -2.69
N GLU A 13 10.03 9.31 -2.55
CA GLU A 13 10.65 7.99 -2.69
C GLU A 13 9.62 7.00 -3.23
N SER A 14 10.06 6.07 -4.07
CA SER A 14 9.25 4.97 -4.61
C SER A 14 10.15 3.87 -5.15
N GLY A 15 9.61 2.66 -5.30
CA GLY A 15 10.37 1.55 -5.84
C GLY A 15 9.51 0.33 -6.11
N LEU A 16 10.17 -0.73 -6.60
CA LEU A 16 9.64 -2.08 -6.64
C LEU A 16 10.32 -2.88 -5.53
N LEU A 17 9.51 -3.41 -4.62
CA LEU A 17 9.96 -4.31 -3.57
C LEU A 17 9.76 -5.75 -4.04
N GLU A 18 10.87 -6.46 -4.22
CA GLU A 18 10.85 -7.91 -4.48
C GLU A 18 10.33 -8.65 -3.25
N VAL A 19 9.29 -9.45 -3.44
CA VAL A 19 8.72 -10.35 -2.43
C VAL A 19 8.75 -11.79 -2.96
N PRO A 20 8.47 -12.81 -2.13
CA PRO A 20 8.47 -14.20 -2.61
C PRO A 20 7.55 -14.44 -3.81
N ASP A 21 7.69 -15.61 -4.41
CA ASP A 21 6.82 -16.07 -5.50
C ASP A 21 6.95 -15.27 -6.80
N GLY A 22 8.10 -14.62 -7.00
CA GLY A 22 8.41 -13.84 -8.19
C GLY A 22 7.52 -12.62 -8.37
N GLN A 23 7.03 -12.04 -7.26
CA GLN A 23 6.23 -10.83 -7.25
C GLN A 23 7.10 -9.62 -6.88
N SER A 24 6.80 -8.47 -7.48
CA SER A 24 7.42 -7.18 -7.17
C SER A 24 6.33 -6.16 -6.90
N LEU A 25 6.31 -5.57 -5.71
CA LEU A 25 5.30 -4.60 -5.29
C LEU A 25 5.77 -3.19 -5.56
N TYR A 26 5.02 -2.44 -6.35
CA TYR A 26 5.23 -1.00 -6.42
C TYR A 26 4.80 -0.35 -5.12
N TRP A 27 5.68 0.50 -4.57
CA TRP A 27 5.38 1.34 -3.42
C TRP A 27 5.87 2.77 -3.64
N GLU A 28 5.27 3.71 -2.94
CA GLU A 28 5.66 5.11 -2.93
C GLU A 28 5.40 5.74 -1.55
N THR A 29 6.19 6.75 -1.20
CA THR A 29 5.97 7.56 0.00
C THR A 29 5.84 9.04 -0.32
N VAL A 30 4.83 9.68 0.27
CA VAL A 30 4.52 11.12 0.14
C VAL A 30 4.41 11.78 1.51
N GLY A 31 4.45 13.12 1.53
CA GLY A 31 4.33 13.91 2.76
C GLY A 31 5.69 14.12 3.45
N ASN A 32 5.70 14.08 4.78
CA ASN A 32 6.86 14.37 5.61
C ASN A 32 7.64 13.07 5.92
N PRO A 33 8.91 12.91 5.49
CA PRO A 33 9.71 11.72 5.79
C PRO A 33 9.94 11.45 7.29
N ALA A 34 9.83 12.48 8.13
CA ALA A 34 9.89 12.38 9.59
C ALA A 34 8.50 12.40 10.26
N GLY A 35 7.43 12.38 9.47
CA GLY A 35 6.05 12.43 9.95
C GLY A 35 5.54 11.10 10.49
N VAL A 36 4.31 11.11 10.98
CA VAL A 36 3.64 9.90 11.50
C VAL A 36 3.41 8.91 10.35
N PRO A 37 3.91 7.65 10.42
CA PRO A 37 3.70 6.67 9.38
C PRO A 37 2.22 6.29 9.23
N VAL A 38 1.71 6.31 8.00
CA VAL A 38 0.37 5.84 7.67
C VAL A 38 0.39 4.98 6.40
N LEU A 39 -0.09 3.75 6.49
CA LEU A 39 -0.31 2.87 5.36
C LEU A 39 -1.67 3.15 4.74
N TYR A 40 -1.71 3.40 3.44
CA TYR A 40 -2.94 3.42 2.67
C TYR A 40 -3.15 2.11 1.91
N LEU A 41 -4.29 1.48 2.14
CA LEU A 41 -4.75 0.26 1.47
C LEU A 41 -5.83 0.58 0.44
N HIS A 42 -5.50 0.44 -0.84
CA HIS A 42 -6.46 0.65 -1.92
C HIS A 42 -7.56 -0.43 -1.96
N GLY A 43 -8.68 -0.07 -2.58
CA GLY A 43 -9.82 -0.96 -2.80
C GLY A 43 -9.68 -1.88 -4.01
N GLY A 44 -10.81 -2.44 -4.43
CA GLY A 44 -10.90 -3.41 -5.52
C GLY A 44 -11.55 -4.71 -5.03
N PRO A 45 -10.79 -5.82 -4.85
CA PRO A 45 -9.33 -5.92 -4.97
C PRO A 45 -8.83 -5.70 -6.41
N GLY A 46 -7.54 -5.37 -6.56
CA GLY A 46 -6.89 -5.23 -7.87
C GLY A 46 -7.01 -3.86 -8.56
N SER A 47 -7.42 -2.79 -7.86
CA SER A 47 -7.54 -1.45 -8.47
C SER A 47 -6.23 -0.67 -8.55
N GLY A 48 -5.27 -0.92 -7.66
CA GLY A 48 -4.08 -0.08 -7.48
C GLY A 48 -4.38 1.27 -6.81
N CYS A 49 -3.33 1.96 -6.35
CA CYS A 49 -3.40 3.31 -5.82
C CYS A 49 -3.57 4.34 -6.94
N THR A 50 -4.50 5.28 -6.76
CA THR A 50 -4.65 6.42 -7.67
C THR A 50 -3.71 7.56 -7.27
N VAL A 51 -3.36 8.44 -8.21
CA VAL A 51 -2.62 9.69 -7.91
C VAL A 51 -3.37 10.55 -6.87
N GLY A 52 -4.71 10.48 -6.85
CA GLY A 52 -5.53 11.17 -5.87
C GLY A 52 -5.34 10.68 -4.43
N ALA A 53 -4.95 9.42 -4.23
CA ALA A 53 -4.76 8.84 -2.89
C ALA A 53 -3.61 9.49 -2.11
N ARG A 54 -2.64 10.09 -2.81
CA ARG A 54 -1.53 10.86 -2.21
C ARG A 54 -2.01 12.07 -1.40
N ARG A 55 -3.25 12.52 -1.65
CA ARG A 55 -3.82 13.76 -1.14
C ARG A 55 -4.78 13.55 0.04
N PHE A 56 -4.87 12.33 0.56
CA PHE A 56 -5.73 11.99 1.70
C PHE A 56 -5.14 12.37 3.05
N PHE A 57 -3.82 12.55 3.11
CA PHE A 57 -3.10 12.80 4.35
C PHE A 57 -2.44 14.18 4.31
N ASP A 58 -2.43 14.85 5.45
CA ASP A 58 -1.72 16.12 5.62
C ASP A 58 -0.22 15.93 5.35
N PRO A 59 0.35 16.58 4.32
CA PRO A 59 1.74 16.38 3.95
C PRO A 59 2.74 16.92 4.98
N GLU A 60 2.34 17.80 5.91
CA GLU A 60 3.22 18.29 6.98
C GLU A 60 3.27 17.30 8.16
N THR A 61 2.20 16.56 8.38
CA THR A 61 2.03 15.67 9.54
C THR A 61 2.44 14.23 9.26
N PHE A 62 2.11 13.68 8.09
CA PHE A 62 2.19 12.25 7.84
C PHE A 62 3.32 11.85 6.87
N ARG A 63 3.94 10.71 7.15
CA ARG A 63 4.68 9.89 6.19
C ARG A 63 3.69 8.88 5.60
N ALA A 64 3.04 9.22 4.49
CA ALA A 64 2.07 8.33 3.88
C ALA A 64 2.76 7.32 2.96
N VAL A 65 2.49 6.04 3.18
CA VAL A 65 2.96 4.90 2.40
C VAL A 65 1.80 4.37 1.56
N LEU A 66 1.99 4.30 0.26
CA LEU A 66 1.05 3.72 -0.69
C LEU A 66 1.75 2.56 -1.40
N PHE A 67 1.03 1.46 -1.66
CA PHE A 67 1.55 0.39 -2.49
C PHE A 67 0.44 -0.25 -3.32
N ASP A 68 0.80 -0.75 -4.49
CA ASP A 68 -0.12 -1.50 -5.34
C ASP A 68 -0.03 -2.99 -4.94
N GLN A 69 -1.16 -3.61 -4.58
CA GLN A 69 -1.21 -5.03 -4.20
C GLN A 69 -0.81 -5.95 -5.38
N ARG A 70 -0.45 -7.21 -5.09
CA ARG A 70 -0.03 -8.21 -6.10
C ARG A 70 -0.94 -8.20 -7.33
N GLY A 71 -0.35 -8.21 -8.52
CA GLY A 71 -1.09 -8.35 -9.78
C GLY A 71 -1.78 -7.10 -10.33
N CYS A 72 -1.66 -5.93 -9.70
CA CYS A 72 -2.37 -4.73 -10.16
C CYS A 72 -1.54 -3.44 -10.13
N GLY A 73 -2.09 -2.38 -10.73
CA GLY A 73 -1.45 -1.07 -10.78
C GLY A 73 -0.10 -1.14 -11.46
N ARG A 74 0.95 -0.81 -10.69
CA ARG A 74 2.36 -0.82 -11.10
C ARG A 74 3.14 -2.03 -10.56
N SER A 75 2.50 -2.88 -9.77
CA SER A 75 3.09 -4.12 -9.27
C SER A 75 3.14 -5.17 -10.36
N LEU A 76 4.17 -6.02 -10.30
CA LEU A 76 4.49 -7.00 -11.32
C LEU A 76 4.55 -8.43 -10.73
N PRO A 77 4.24 -9.45 -11.54
CA PRO A 77 3.61 -9.36 -12.85
C PRO A 77 2.13 -8.94 -12.76
N LEU A 78 1.58 -8.34 -13.82
CA LEU A 78 0.15 -7.97 -13.86
C LEU A 78 -0.74 -9.21 -13.98
N ALA A 79 -1.81 -9.32 -13.18
CA ALA A 79 -2.74 -10.45 -13.20
C ALA A 79 -3.49 -10.65 -14.53
N SER A 80 -3.47 -9.64 -15.41
CA SER A 80 -3.99 -9.74 -16.77
C SER A 80 -3.04 -10.47 -17.74
N SER A 81 -1.82 -10.77 -17.31
CA SER A 81 -0.82 -11.47 -18.13
C SER A 81 -1.15 -12.97 -18.17
N PRO A 82 -1.00 -13.63 -19.34
CA PRO A 82 -1.53 -14.98 -19.56
C PRO A 82 -0.87 -16.07 -18.70
N ASP A 83 0.38 -15.87 -18.29
CA ASP A 83 1.19 -16.88 -17.60
C ASP A 83 1.36 -16.60 -16.10
N VAL A 84 0.54 -15.72 -15.51
CA VAL A 84 0.65 -15.37 -14.08
C VAL A 84 -0.02 -16.40 -13.21
N ASP A 85 0.76 -16.93 -12.26
CA ASP A 85 0.25 -17.80 -11.21
C ASP A 85 -0.52 -16.97 -10.17
N LEU A 86 -1.84 -17.19 -10.10
CA LEU A 86 -2.71 -16.52 -9.13
C LEU A 86 -2.82 -17.26 -7.80
N THR A 87 -2.24 -18.46 -7.67
CA THR A 87 -2.25 -19.21 -6.40
C THR A 87 -1.48 -18.47 -5.30
N VAL A 88 -0.60 -17.55 -5.68
CA VAL A 88 0.19 -16.68 -4.79
C VAL A 88 -0.39 -15.26 -4.67
N ASN A 89 -1.61 -15.03 -5.17
CA ASN A 89 -2.37 -13.78 -4.99
C ASN A 89 -3.55 -14.01 -4.04
N THR A 90 -3.24 -14.16 -2.75
CA THR A 90 -4.24 -14.39 -1.70
C THR A 90 -4.11 -13.34 -0.59
N THR A 91 -5.14 -13.21 0.24
CA THR A 91 -5.08 -12.31 1.41
C THR A 91 -3.87 -12.59 2.27
N ALA A 92 -3.55 -13.86 2.56
CA ALA A 92 -2.38 -14.22 3.38
C ALA A 92 -1.07 -13.69 2.80
N HIS A 93 -0.85 -13.86 1.49
CA HIS A 93 0.34 -13.32 0.82
C HIS A 93 0.40 -11.79 0.91
N ILE A 94 -0.73 -11.11 0.73
CA ILE A 94 -0.78 -9.64 0.83
C ILE A 94 -0.49 -9.18 2.27
N LEU A 95 -0.87 -9.93 3.30
CA LEU A 95 -0.50 -9.60 4.68
C LEU A 95 1.01 -9.69 4.91
N ASP A 96 1.64 -10.76 4.41
CA ASP A 96 3.09 -10.93 4.50
C ASP A 96 3.84 -9.84 3.73
N ASP A 97 3.31 -9.44 2.58
CA ASP A 97 3.81 -8.33 1.77
C ASP A 97 3.76 -6.99 2.51
N ILE A 98 2.68 -6.72 3.25
CA ILE A 98 2.54 -5.51 4.05
C ILE A 98 3.63 -5.45 5.13
N GLU A 99 3.90 -6.56 5.83
CA GLU A 99 4.99 -6.63 6.82
C GLU A 99 6.36 -6.44 6.17
N ARG A 100 6.61 -7.07 5.01
CA ARG A 100 7.86 -6.88 4.25
C ARG A 100 8.07 -5.43 3.86
N LEU A 101 7.02 -4.74 3.41
CA LEU A 101 7.07 -3.33 3.09
C LEU A 101 7.34 -2.48 4.34
N ARG A 102 6.69 -2.80 5.46
CA ARG A 102 6.90 -2.11 6.75
C ARG A 102 8.37 -2.22 7.19
N GLU A 103 8.93 -3.42 7.14
CA GLU A 103 10.34 -3.69 7.46
C GLU A 103 11.29 -3.01 6.48
N HIS A 104 11.02 -3.08 5.17
CA HIS A 104 11.81 -2.42 4.13
C HIS A 104 11.92 -0.92 4.37
N LEU A 105 10.84 -0.28 4.82
CA LEU A 105 10.79 1.16 5.10
C LEU A 105 11.29 1.55 6.49
N GLY A 106 11.71 0.58 7.31
CA GLY A 106 12.19 0.79 8.68
C GLY A 106 11.12 1.32 9.62
N ILE A 107 9.84 1.01 9.39
CA ILE A 107 8.72 1.51 10.18
C ILE A 107 8.43 0.52 11.30
N GLU A 108 8.46 0.96 12.56
CA GLU A 108 8.12 0.08 13.70
C GLU A 108 6.61 -0.19 13.76
N ARG A 109 5.82 0.89 13.73
CA ARG A 109 4.35 0.90 13.75
C ARG A 109 3.78 1.98 12.84
N TRP A 110 2.57 1.78 12.36
CA TRP A 110 1.86 2.76 11.52
C TRP A 110 0.35 2.78 11.72
N ILE A 111 -0.27 3.87 11.30
CA ILE A 111 -1.72 3.95 11.16
C ILE A 111 -2.12 3.18 9.90
N VAL A 112 -3.14 2.33 9.98
CA VAL A 112 -3.70 1.63 8.82
C VAL A 112 -4.97 2.33 8.35
N SER A 113 -4.97 2.81 7.10
CA SER A 113 -6.10 3.49 6.46
C SER A 113 -6.51 2.75 5.20
N GLY A 114 -7.77 2.36 5.09
CA GLY A 114 -8.28 1.54 3.99
C GLY A 114 -9.52 2.11 3.32
N LEU A 115 -9.71 1.78 2.03
CA LEU A 115 -10.92 2.09 1.27
C LEU A 115 -11.55 0.82 0.69
N SER A 116 -12.85 0.60 0.95
CA SER A 116 -13.60 -0.57 0.43
C SER A 116 -12.90 -1.89 0.80
N TRP A 117 -12.47 -2.71 -0.16
CA TRP A 117 -11.62 -3.88 0.09
C TRP A 117 -10.41 -3.57 0.99
N GLY A 118 -9.82 -2.38 0.87
CA GLY A 118 -8.72 -1.94 1.74
C GLY A 118 -9.12 -1.85 3.22
N VAL A 119 -10.40 -1.61 3.54
CA VAL A 119 -10.92 -1.71 4.92
C VAL A 119 -10.93 -3.16 5.39
N SER A 120 -11.44 -4.08 4.55
CA SER A 120 -11.42 -5.51 4.86
C SER A 120 -9.99 -6.02 5.07
N LEU A 121 -9.07 -5.65 4.18
CA LEU A 121 -7.66 -6.00 4.28
C LEU A 121 -7.02 -5.41 5.54
N GLY A 122 -7.31 -4.13 5.86
CA GLY A 122 -6.81 -3.47 7.06
C GLY A 122 -7.29 -4.13 8.35
N LEU A 123 -8.54 -4.59 8.41
CA LEU A 123 -9.07 -5.34 9.55
C LEU A 123 -8.35 -6.68 9.74
N VAL A 124 -8.17 -7.44 8.66
CA VAL A 124 -7.47 -8.73 8.72
C VAL A 124 -6.00 -8.53 9.11
N TYR A 125 -5.34 -7.50 8.57
CA TYR A 125 -3.97 -7.14 8.93
C TYR A 125 -3.85 -6.79 10.42
N ALA A 126 -4.72 -5.92 10.94
CA ALA A 126 -4.70 -5.53 12.35
C ALA A 126 -5.00 -6.69 13.30
N GLN A 127 -5.82 -7.67 12.88
CA GLN A 127 -6.06 -8.89 13.65
C GLN A 127 -4.84 -9.82 13.69
N ALA A 128 -4.11 -9.92 12.58
CA ALA A 128 -2.92 -10.75 12.48
C ALA A 128 -1.70 -10.12 13.17
N PHE A 129 -1.58 -8.78 13.15
CA PHE A 129 -0.44 -8.03 13.63
C PHE A 129 -0.85 -6.85 14.53
N PRO A 130 -1.48 -7.10 15.69
CA PRO A 130 -2.09 -6.05 16.53
C PRO A 130 -1.10 -5.04 17.13
N GLU A 131 0.19 -5.36 17.16
CA GLU A 131 1.26 -4.51 17.71
C GLU A 131 1.95 -3.65 16.62
N ARG A 132 1.47 -3.68 15.37
CA ARG A 132 2.08 -3.02 14.20
C ARG A 132 1.28 -1.83 13.70
#